data_AF-A0A6M3L817-F1
#
_entry.id   AF-A0A6M3L817-F1
#
_cell.length_a   1.000
_cell.length_b   1.000
_cell.length_c   1.000
_cell.angle_alpha   90.00
_cell.angle_beta   90.00
_cell.angle_gamma   90.00
#
_symmetry.space_group_name_H-M   'P 1'
#
loop_
_entity.id
_entity.type
_entity.pdbx_description
1 polymer ?
#
loop_
_entity_poly.entity_id
_entity_poly.type
_entity_poly.pdbx_seq_one_letter_code
_entity_poly.pdbx_strand_id
1 'polypeptide(L)' 'MKTLVLLEGGYTQLVLTPENPFEKDWIKALRGKKYTSRQYVGHYHCQGGWTREGETMDSLMFIFEEEK' A
#
# COMPACT_ATOMS: atom_id res chain seq x y z
N MET A 1 2.91 13.24 -1.10
CA MET A 1 2.63 11.79 -1.02
C MET A 1 3.89 11.11 -0.54
N LYS A 2 3.80 10.35 0.55
CA LYS A 2 4.90 9.49 0.99
C LYS A 2 4.75 8.10 0.41
N THR A 3 5.84 7.60 -0.16
CA THR A 3 5.91 6.26 -0.75
C THR A 3 6.93 5.43 0.01
N LEU A 4 6.55 4.22 0.40
CA LEU A 4 7.44 3.22 0.97
C LEU A 4 7.46 1.99 0.06
N VAL A 5 8.65 1.48 -0.22
CA VAL A 5 8.86 0.20 -0.90
C VAL A 5 9.54 -0.73 0.09
N LEU A 6 8.94 -1.89 0.33
CA LEU A 6 9.49 -2.94 1.17
C LEU A 6 9.76 -4.18 0.31
N LEU A 7 10.98 -4.69 0.40
CA LEU A 7 11.46 -5.88 -0.30
C LEU A 7 11.92 -6.88 0.77
N GLU A 8 11.10 -7.88 1.06
CA GLU A 8 11.42 -8.85 2.13
C GLU A 8 10.76 -10.20 1.84
N GLY A 9 11.52 -11.30 1.99
CA GLY A 9 10.98 -12.66 1.91
C GLY A 9 10.32 -13.06 0.58
N GLY A 10 10.72 -12.46 -0.55
CA GLY A 10 10.10 -12.70 -1.87
C GLY A 10 8.85 -11.86 -2.15
N TYR A 11 8.53 -10.91 -1.26
CA TYR A 11 7.42 -9.98 -1.41
C TYR A 11 7.95 -8.58 -1.72
N THR A 12 7.33 -7.93 -2.70
CA THR A 12 7.47 -6.48 -2.92
C THR A 12 6.19 -5.79 -2.48
N GLN A 13 6.27 -4.90 -1.50
CA GLN A 13 5.14 -4.13 -1.01
C GLN A 13 5.35 -2.65 -1.35
N LEU A 14 4.40 -2.05 -2.05
CA LEU A 14 4.35 -0.63 -2.35
C LEU A 14 3.26 0.03 -1.51
N VAL A 15 3.65 0.91 -0.62
CA VAL A 15 2.75 1.65 0.27
C VAL A 15 2.69 3.11 -0.14
N LEU A 16 1.49 3.58 -0.49
CA LEU A 16 1.20 4.97 -0.84
C LEU A 16 0.44 5.66 0.30
N THR A 17 0.97 6.79 0.75
CA THR A 17 0.37 7.63 1.80
C THR A 17 0.03 9.00 1.23
N PRO A 18 -1.26 9.38 1.21
CA PRO A 18 -1.62 10.73 0.80
C PRO A 18 -1.34 11.72 1.94
N GLU A 19 -0.81 12.90 1.59
CA GLU A 19 -0.50 13.98 2.53
C GLU A 19 -1.41 15.21 2.33
N ASN A 20 -2.14 15.27 1.21
CA ASN A 20 -3.06 16.37 0.89
C ASN A 20 -4.36 15.85 0.24
N PRO A 21 -5.42 16.69 0.13
CA PRO A 21 -6.71 16.26 -0.39
C PRO A 21 -6.66 15.71 -1.82
N PHE A 22 -5.87 16.32 -2.70
CA PHE A 22 -5.71 15.87 -4.09
C PHE A 22 -5.17 14.43 -4.15
N GLU A 23 -4.16 14.11 -3.35
CA GLU A 23 -3.59 12.76 -3.27
C GLU A 23 -4.57 11.74 -2.69
N LYS A 24 -5.40 12.14 -1.71
CA LYS A 24 -6.46 11.27 -1.16
C LYS A 24 -7.45 10.88 -2.25
N ASP A 25 -7.87 11.83 -3.08
CA ASP A 25 -8.83 11.57 -4.15
C ASP A 25 -8.23 10.70 -5.26
N TRP A 26 -6.93 10.88 -5.54
CA TRP A 26 -6.18 9.97 -6.41
C TRP A 26 -6.15 8.54 -5.87
N ILE A 27 -5.84 8.36 -4.59
CA ILE A 27 -5.83 7.04 -3.97
C ILE A 27 -7.23 6.41 -4.01
N LYS A 28 -8.30 7.18 -3.75
CA LYS A 28 -9.68 6.68 -3.89
C LYS A 28 -9.97 6.18 -5.31
N ALA A 29 -9.47 6.86 -6.35
CA ALA A 29 -9.65 6.45 -7.74
C ALA A 29 -8.86 5.18 -8.13
N LEU A 30 -7.84 4.82 -7.34
CA LEU A 30 -7.05 3.59 -7.50
C LEU A 30 -7.65 2.40 -6.71
N ARG A 31 -8.47 2.67 -5.68
CA ARG A 31 -9.17 1.62 -4.93
C ARG A 31 -10.21 0.93 -5.82
N GLY A 32 -10.30 -0.40 -5.72
CA GLY A 32 -11.35 -1.18 -6.38
C GLY A 32 -11.11 -1.49 -7.87
N LYS A 33 -10.02 -0.97 -8.45
CA LYS A 33 -9.53 -1.46 -9.75
C LYS A 33 -8.83 -2.80 -9.54
N LYS A 34 -9.05 -3.75 -10.45
CA LYS A 34 -8.34 -5.03 -10.45
C LYS A 34 -6.91 -4.79 -10.93
N TYR A 35 -5.95 -4.98 -10.05
CA TYR A 35 -4.54 -5.08 -10.39
C TYR A 35 -4.11 -6.54 -10.26
N THR A 36 -3.00 -6.92 -10.91
CA THR A 36 -2.37 -8.23 -10.72
C THR A 36 -1.82 -8.42 -9.30
N SER A 37 -1.70 -7.33 -8.54
CA SER A 37 -1.32 -7.30 -7.13
C SER A 37 -2.51 -7.25 -6.18
N ARG A 38 -2.30 -7.76 -4.96
CA ARG A 38 -3.30 -7.64 -3.88
C ARG A 38 -3.30 -6.23 -3.32
N GLN A 39 -4.50 -5.70 -3.07
CA GLN A 39 -4.69 -4.36 -2.49
C GLN A 39 -5.15 -4.43 -1.04
N TYR A 40 -4.58 -3.57 -0.19
CA TYR A 40 -5.03 -3.34 1.17
C TYR A 40 -5.26 -1.86 1.42
N VAL A 41 -6.34 -1.53 2.14
CA VAL A 41 -6.77 -0.17 2.44
C VAL A 41 -6.87 0.01 3.95
N GLY A 42 -6.33 1.12 4.46
CA GLY A 42 -6.40 1.46 5.88
C GLY A 42 -5.21 0.99 6.70
N HIS A 43 -5.45 0.48 7.92
CA HIS A 43 -4.41 -0.11 8.76
C HIS A 43 -4.17 -1.56 8.33
N TYR A 44 -2.93 -1.89 8.01
CA TYR A 44 -2.53 -3.24 7.63
C TYR A 44 -1.19 -3.58 8.28
N HIS A 45 -1.07 -4.83 8.73
CA HIS A 45 0.24 -5.40 8.98
C HIS A 45 0.91 -5.64 7.63
N CYS A 46 2.07 -5.05 7.42
CA CYS A 46 2.90 -5.40 6.28
C CYS A 46 3.28 -6.88 6.42
N GLN A 47 3.33 -7.60 5.31
CA GLN A 47 3.84 -8.97 5.32
C GLN A 47 5.34 -8.91 5.71
N GLY A 48 5.77 -9.65 6.74
CA GLY A 48 7.12 -9.53 7.31
C GLY A 48 7.20 -8.98 8.74
N GLY A 49 6.06 -8.79 9.43
CA GLY A 49 6.06 -8.40 10.85
C GLY A 49 6.23 -6.90 11.11
N TRP A 50 6.25 -6.10 10.05
CA TRP A 50 6.28 -4.65 10.15
C TRP A 50 4.86 -4.09 10.31
N THR A 51 4.69 -3.18 11.27
CA THR A 51 3.49 -2.38 11.40
C THR A 51 3.87 -0.95 11.08
N ARG A 52 3.08 -0.29 10.23
CA ARG A 52 3.34 1.08 9.82
C ARG A 52 3.19 2.04 11.01
N GLU A 53 4.23 2.80 11.32
CA GLU A 53 4.19 3.88 12.31
C GLU A 53 3.53 5.12 11.68
N GLY A 54 2.26 5.38 12.03
CA GLY A 54 1.47 6.52 11.54
C GLY A 54 0.16 6.09 10.88
N GLU A 55 -0.91 6.10 11.68
CA GLU A 55 -2.28 5.83 11.26
C GLU A 55 -2.79 6.90 10.29
N THR A 56 -2.97 6.54 9.03
CA THR A 56 -3.95 7.21 8.18
C THR A 56 -4.75 6.14 7.45
N MET A 57 -6.06 6.09 7.70
CA MET A 57 -7.02 5.20 7.01
C MET A 57 -7.06 5.39 5.48
N ASP A 58 -6.38 6.44 5.00
CA ASP A 58 -6.33 6.81 3.60
C ASP A 58 -5.21 6.13 2.82
N SER A 59 -4.34 5.37 3.47
CA SER A 59 -3.20 4.69 2.81
C SER A 59 -3.64 3.51 1.95
N LEU A 60 -2.86 3.24 0.90
CA LEU A 60 -3.05 2.12 -0.04
C LEU A 60 -1.77 1.30 -0.14
N MET A 61 -1.89 -0.02 0.02
CA MET A 61 -0.77 -0.95 -0.18
C MET A 61 -1.06 -1.88 -1.34
N PHE A 62 -0.05 -2.06 -2.20
CA PHE A 62 0.01 -3.10 -3.22
C PHE A 62 1.03 -4.15 -2.80
N ILE A 63 0.66 -5.42 -2.87
CA ILE A 63 1.58 -6.54 -2.67
C ILE A 63 1.78 -7.24 -4.01
N PHE A 64 3.02 -7.28 -4.46
CA PHE A 64 3.48 -8.05 -5.61
C PHE A 64 4.23 -9.29 -5.10
N GLU A 65 3.85 -10.44 -5.64
CA GLU A 65 4.54 -11.71 -5.43
C GLU A 65 5.30 -12.04 -6.72
N GLU A 66 6.54 -12.50 -6.60
CA GLU A 66 7.24 -13.06 -7.75
C GLU A 66 6.54 -14.36 -8.17
N GLU A 67 6.19 -14.46 -9.46
CA GLU A 67 5.76 -15.74 -10.03
C GLU A 67 6.95 -16.70 -9.96
N LYS A 68 6.76 -17.86 -9.29
CA LYS A 68 7.77 -18.90 -9.16
C LYS A 68 8.04 -19.63 -10.47
#